data_AF-A6IDP1-F1
#
_entry.id   AF-A6IDP1-F1
#
_cell.length_a   1.000
_cell.length_b   1.000
_cell.length_c   1.000
_cell.angle_alpha   90.00
_cell.angle_beta   90.00
_cell.angle_gamma   90.00
#
_symmetry.space_group_name_H-M   'P 1'
#
loop_
_entity.id
_entity.type
_entity.pdbx_description
1 polymer ?
#
loop_
_entity_poly.entity_id
_entity_poly.type
_entity_poly.pdbx_seq_one_letter_code
_entity_poly.pdbx_strand_id
1 'polypeptide(L)' 'MEAKPSTSKEVFPTLEEIIFKFKTPGQGMVVHLSNPIMRRSFCPRERRLKLELNVYENTEEEYVNVLP' A
#
# COMPACT_ATOMS: atom_id res chain seq x y z
N MET A 1 25.95 -21.44 -6.57
CA MET A 1 24.57 -21.55 -7.09
C MET A 1 23.97 -20.17 -7.02
N GLU A 2 23.81 -19.50 -8.16
CA GLU A 2 23.37 -18.11 -8.24
C GLU A 2 21.84 -18.06 -8.17
N ALA A 3 21.28 -17.32 -7.20
CA ALA A 3 19.84 -17.22 -7.02
C ALA A 3 19.25 -16.31 -8.11
N LYS A 4 18.50 -16.91 -9.04
CA LYS A 4 17.67 -16.14 -9.99
C LYS A 4 16.66 -15.31 -9.18
N PRO A 5 16.49 -14.00 -9.43
CA PRO A 5 15.41 -13.24 -8.81
C PRO A 5 14.08 -13.85 -9.27
N SER A 6 13.40 -14.55 -8.36
CA SER A 6 12.30 -15.47 -8.65
C SER A 6 10.95 -14.81 -8.93
N THR A 7 10.93 -13.51 -9.23
CA THR A 7 9.71 -12.80 -9.63
C THR A 7 10.10 -11.65 -10.55
N SER A 8 9.72 -11.74 -11.82
CA SER A 8 9.77 -10.61 -12.75
C SER A 8 8.91 -9.48 -12.17
N LYS A 9 9.54 -8.36 -11.81
CA LYS A 9 8.80 -7.16 -11.42
C LYS A 9 8.00 -6.70 -12.63
N GLU A 10 6.68 -6.75 -12.51
CA GLU A 10 5.80 -6.34 -13.58
C GLU A 10 5.70 -4.82 -13.59
N VAL A 11 6.03 -4.23 -14.73
CA VAL A 11 6.04 -2.79 -14.92
C VAL A 11 4.82 -2.42 -15.72
N PHE A 12 4.07 -1.44 -15.21
CA PHE A 12 2.90 -0.89 -15.88
C PHE A 12 3.23 0.55 -16.33
N PRO A 13 3.01 0.89 -17.61
CA PRO A 13 3.23 2.24 -18.12
C PRO A 13 2.19 3.24 -17.60
N THR A 14 0.99 2.81 -17.20
CA THR A 14 -0.08 3.68 -16.71
C THR A 14 -0.72 3.17 -15.43
N LEU A 15 -1.31 4.09 -14.63
CA LEU A 15 -2.07 3.72 -13.42
C LEU A 15 -3.36 2.97 -13.75
N GLU A 16 -3.97 3.27 -14.91
CA GLU A 16 -5.20 2.62 -15.35
C GLU A 16 -4.99 1.11 -15.56
N GLU A 17 -3.85 0.71 -16.13
CA GLU A 17 -3.50 -0.69 -16.33
C GLU A 17 -3.31 -1.45 -15.01
N ILE A 18 -2.73 -0.78 -14.01
CA ILE A 18 -2.61 -1.34 -12.65
C ILE A 18 -4.00 -1.59 -12.07
N ILE A 19 -4.87 -0.59 -12.12
CA ILE A 19 -6.24 -0.69 -11.58
C ILE A 19 -7.01 -1.79 -12.32
N PHE A 20 -6.92 -1.82 -13.64
CA PHE A 20 -7.61 -2.80 -14.47
C PHE A 20 -7.19 -4.22 -14.13
N LYS A 21 -5.87 -4.44 -14.01
CA LYS A 21 -5.33 -5.74 -13.64
C LYS A 21 -5.87 -6.17 -12.28
N PHE A 22 -5.53 -5.41 -11.23
CA PHE A 22 -5.80 -5.78 -9.84
C PHE A 22 -7.26 -5.61 -9.41
N LYS A 23 -8.16 -5.25 -10.33
CA LYS A 23 -9.61 -5.28 -10.10
C LYS A 23 -10.12 -6.69 -9.83
N THR A 24 -9.49 -7.70 -10.42
CA THR A 24 -9.89 -9.11 -10.27
C THR A 24 -9.06 -9.82 -9.19
N PRO A 25 -9.66 -10.75 -8.42
CA PRO A 25 -8.95 -11.49 -7.39
C PRO A 25 -7.94 -12.48 -7.99
N GLY A 26 -7.00 -12.95 -7.17
CA GLY A 26 -6.08 -14.05 -7.55
C GLY A 26 -4.80 -13.60 -8.26
N GLN A 27 -4.45 -12.32 -8.19
CA GLN A 27 -3.28 -11.76 -8.88
C GLN A 27 -2.12 -11.39 -7.93
N GLY A 28 -2.05 -12.05 -6.77
CA GLY A 28 -0.99 -11.83 -5.79
C GLY A 28 -1.19 -10.61 -4.88
N MET A 29 -2.23 -9.79 -5.09
CA MET A 29 -2.70 -8.85 -4.08
C MET A 29 -3.58 -9.56 -3.05
N VAL A 30 -3.35 -9.29 -1.76
CA VAL A 30 -4.16 -9.80 -0.65
C VAL A 30 -5.62 -9.36 -0.78
N VAL A 31 -5.84 -8.15 -1.30
CA VAL A 31 -7.16 -7.57 -1.53
C VAL A 31 -7.20 -6.96 -2.94
N HIS A 32 -8.22 -7.28 -3.73
CA HIS A 32 -8.40 -6.73 -5.07
C HIS A 32 -8.93 -5.28 -5.00
N LEU A 33 -8.59 -4.49 -6.01
CA LEU A 33 -9.02 -3.09 -6.14
C LEU A 33 -10.47 -3.00 -6.60
N SER A 34 -11.41 -3.06 -5.66
CA SER A 34 -12.85 -2.93 -5.94
C SER A 34 -13.41 -1.54 -5.65
N ASN A 35 -12.95 -0.90 -4.57
CA ASN A 35 -13.57 0.32 -4.05
C ASN A 35 -12.61 1.51 -4.07
N PRO A 36 -12.92 2.58 -4.84
CA PRO A 36 -12.12 3.80 -4.80
C PRO A 36 -12.30 4.50 -3.44
N ILE A 37 -11.20 5.02 -2.89
CA ILE A 37 -11.26 5.79 -1.65
C ILE A 37 -11.89 7.15 -1.96
N MET A 38 -13.13 7.33 -1.51
CA MET A 38 -13.79 8.63 -1.60
C MET A 38 -13.04 9.63 -0.72
N ARG A 39 -12.46 10.65 -1.35
CA ARG A 39 -11.90 11.79 -0.62
C ARG A 39 -13.07 12.52 0.02
N ARG A 40 -13.15 12.52 1.36
CA ARG A 40 -14.01 13.46 2.08
C ARG A 40 -13.64 14.86 1.57
N SER A 41 -14.65 15.64 1.18
CA SER A 41 -14.49 17.01 0.69
C SER A 41 -13.47 17.73 1.56
N PHE A 42 -12.50 18.38 0.92
CA PHE A 42 -11.35 18.99 1.57
C PHE A 42 -11.83 20.13 2.50
N CYS A 43 -12.25 19.79 3.72
CA CYS A 43 -12.49 20.73 4.80
C CYS A 43 -11.18 20.82 5.59
N PRO A 44 -10.33 21.84 5.36
CA PRO A 44 -9.02 21.93 6.01
C PRO A 44 -9.11 22.00 7.54
N ARG A 45 -10.30 22.33 8.10
CA ARG A 45 -10.54 22.40 9.55
C ARG A 45 -10.66 21.03 10.23
N GLU A 46 -11.21 20.01 9.59
CA GLU A 46 -11.40 18.68 10.24
C GLU A 46 -10.11 17.86 10.29
N ARG A 47 -9.19 18.07 9.33
CA ARG A 47 -7.95 17.28 9.25
C ARG A 47 -7.00 17.49 10.42
N ARG A 48 -6.97 18.69 11.01
CA ARG A 48 -6.06 18.98 12.14
C ARG A 48 -6.41 18.19 13.40
N LEU A 49 -7.70 17.87 13.60
CA LEU A 49 -8.16 17.15 14.80
C LEU A 49 -8.09 15.63 14.66
N LYS A 50 -7.93 15.10 13.44
CA LYS A 50 -7.96 13.66 13.16
C LYS A 50 -6.62 13.06 12.73
N LEU A 51 -5.64 13.90 12.40
CA LEU A 51 -4.29 13.45 12.02
C LEU A 51 -3.48 12.90 13.19
N GLU A 52 -3.82 13.21 14.44
CA GLU A 52 -3.16 12.63 15.62
C GLU A 52 -3.49 11.14 15.81
N LEU A 53 -4.58 10.62 15.24
CA LEU A 53 -5.05 9.25 15.55
C LEU A 53 -4.60 8.17 14.55
N ASN A 54 -4.04 8.55 13.40
CA ASN A 54 -3.71 7.64 12.30
C ASN A 54 -2.25 7.74 11.86
N VAL A 55 -1.35 8.16 12.76
CA VAL A 55 0.07 7.98 12.52
C VAL A 55 0.34 6.50 12.78
N TYR A 56 0.52 5.72 11.71
CA TYR A 56 1.25 4.46 11.77
C TYR A 56 2.69 4.86 12.12
N GLU A 57 2.90 5.20 13.39
CA GLU A 57 4.16 5.62 13.93
C GLU A 57 4.94 4.33 14.16
N ASN A 58 5.91 4.05 13.30
CA ASN A 58 6.96 3.08 13.59
C ASN A 58 7.71 3.64 14.81
N THR A 59 7.18 3.36 15.99
CA THR A 59 7.87 3.62 17.25
C THR A 59 9.12 2.77 17.27
N GLU A 60 10.25 3.32 17.72
CA GLU A 60 11.53 2.59 17.74
C GLU A 60 11.48 1.31 18.60
N GLU A 61 10.43 1.14 19.39
CA GLU A 61 10.14 -0.06 20.20
C GLU A 61 9.66 -1.27 19.38
N GLU A 62 9.21 -1.09 18.13
CA GLU A 62 8.72 -2.19 17.28
C GLU A 62 9.85 -2.90 16.50
N TYR A 63 11.06 -2.33 16.48
CA TYR A 63 12.22 -2.96 15.84
C TYR A 63 12.94 -3.88 16.82
N VAL A 64 12.62 -5.18 16.76
CA VAL A 64 13.42 -6.20 17.43
C VAL A 64 14.74 -6.43 16.69
N ASN A 65 15.84 -6.44 17.44
CA ASN A 65 17.16 -6.82 16.92
C ASN A 65 17.09 -8.28 16.44
N VAL A 66 17.02 -8.46 15.12
CA VAL A 66 17.25 -9.77 14.52
C VAL A 66 18.76 -10.04 14.51
N LEU A 67 19.14 -11.20 15.03
CA LEU A 67 20.53 -11.63 15.12
C LEU A 67 21.15 -11.79 13.72
N PRO A 68 22.47 -11.58 13.58
CA PRO A 68 23.18 -11.71 12.30
C PRO A 68 23.18 -13.13 11.73
#